data_AF-A0A5B1R9X2-F1
#
_entry.id   AF-A0A5B1R9X2-F1
#
_cell.length_a   1.000
_cell.length_b   1.000
_cell.length_c   1.000
_cell.angle_alpha   90.00
_cell.angle_beta   90.00
_cell.angle_gamma   90.00
#
_symmetry.space_group_name_H-M   'P 1'
#
loop_
_entity.id
_entity.type
_entity.pdbx_description
1 polymer ?
#
loop_
_entity_poly.entity_id
_entity_poly.type
_entity_poly.pdbx_seq_one_letter_code
_entity_poly.pdbx_strand_id
1 'polypeptide(L)'
;MSTDTLYYFAVWAPDYADGLSRRLEQRPHHLAGMQAHVASGTLVTGGAFVDEASLPASVTAKKMEGSMMIFKARTLEEVKKIIEVDPYWTGNVWDKEKLEIRPWIAAKPL
;
A
#
# COMPACT_ATOMS: atom_id res chain seq x y z
N MET A 1 0.84 -28.94 -16.02
CA MET A 1 1.41 -27.58 -16.05
C MET A 1 0.53 -26.72 -15.16
N SER A 2 0.98 -26.38 -13.96
CA SER A 2 0.28 -25.41 -13.13
C SER A 2 0.41 -24.07 -13.84
N THR A 3 -0.66 -23.58 -14.44
CA THR A 3 -0.71 -22.21 -14.95
C THR A 3 -0.59 -21.30 -13.74
N ASP A 4 0.54 -20.60 -13.66
CA ASP A 4 0.95 -19.71 -12.56
C ASP A 4 0.02 -18.49 -12.53
N THR A 5 -1.22 -18.75 -12.10
CA THR A 5 -2.33 -17.80 -12.20
C THR A 5 -2.17 -16.78 -11.10
N LEU A 6 -2.07 -15.52 -11.50
CA LEU A 6 -1.97 -14.41 -10.57
C LEU A 6 -3.35 -13.77 -10.39
N TYR A 7 -3.68 -13.47 -9.14
CA TYR A 7 -4.91 -12.82 -8.72
C TYR A 7 -4.59 -11.42 -8.18
N TYR A 8 -5.62 -10.57 -8.10
CA TYR A 8 -5.47 -9.27 -7.47
C TYR A 8 -5.87 -9.31 -6.00
N PHE A 9 -5.13 -8.58 -5.19
CA PHE A 9 -5.39 -8.38 -3.78
C PHE A 9 -5.36 -6.89 -3.47
N ALA A 10 -6.41 -6.40 -2.84
CA ALA A 10 -6.49 -5.03 -2.35
C ALA A 10 -5.95 -4.98 -0.92
N VAL A 11 -5.12 -3.98 -0.65
CA VAL A 11 -4.57 -3.69 0.67
C VAL A 11 -5.10 -2.35 1.12
N TRP A 12 -5.90 -2.37 2.19
CA TRP A 12 -6.34 -1.18 2.91
C TRP A 12 -5.50 -1.06 4.18
N ALA A 13 -4.64 -0.04 4.26
CA ALA A 13 -3.68 0.13 5.34
C ALA A 13 -3.82 1.52 5.96
N PRO A 14 -4.73 1.72 6.95
CA PRO A 14 -4.85 3.00 7.63
C PRO A 14 -3.59 3.26 8.46
N ASP A 15 -3.19 4.51 8.58
CA ASP A 15 -2.12 4.89 9.51
C ASP A 15 -2.65 4.87 10.97
N TYR A 16 -1.77 4.70 11.95
CA TYR A 16 -2.10 5.02 13.34
C TYR A 16 -2.46 6.52 13.46
N ALA A 17 -3.28 6.89 14.45
CA ALA A 17 -3.75 8.27 14.63
C ALA A 17 -2.59 9.30 14.80
N ASP A 18 -1.47 8.87 15.38
CA ASP A 18 -0.24 9.65 15.56
C ASP A 18 0.85 9.30 14.53
N GLY A 19 0.50 8.53 13.49
CA GLY A 19 1.43 7.91 12.55
C GLY A 19 2.07 8.85 11.53
N LEU A 20 1.54 10.07 11.33
CA LEU A 20 1.99 10.98 10.27
C LEU A 20 3.49 11.32 10.35
N SER A 21 4.03 11.54 11.55
CA SER A 21 5.46 11.84 11.71
C SER A 21 6.33 10.66 11.24
N ARG A 22 6.00 9.45 11.71
CA ARG A 22 6.68 8.20 11.30
C ARG A 22 6.51 7.95 9.80
N ARG A 23 5.33 8.23 9.25
CA ARG A 23 5.07 8.14 7.81
C ARG A 23 6.05 9.00 7.01
N LEU A 24 6.21 10.27 7.38
CA LEU A 24 7.06 11.20 6.64
C LEU A 24 8.53 10.79 6.71
N GLU A 25 8.98 10.33 7.88
CA GLU A 25 10.33 9.78 8.08
C GLU A 25 10.57 8.52 7.22
N GLN A 26 9.65 7.56 7.25
CA GLN A 26 9.79 6.28 6.54
C GLN A 26 9.47 6.35 5.03
N ARG A 27 8.85 7.44 4.57
CA ARG A 27 8.33 7.58 3.19
C ARG A 27 9.38 7.31 2.11
N PRO A 28 10.62 7.82 2.18
CA PRO A 28 11.61 7.54 1.15
C PRO A 28 11.94 6.04 1.07
N HIS A 29 12.01 5.34 2.20
CA HIS A 29 12.29 3.92 2.25
C HIS A 29 11.12 3.07 1.75
N HIS A 30 9.90 3.41 2.16
CA HIS A 30 8.67 2.79 1.65
C HIS A 30 8.59 2.90 0.12
N LEU A 31 8.76 4.11 -0.43
CA LEU A 31 8.69 4.33 -1.88
C LEU A 31 9.80 3.57 -2.64
N ALA A 32 11.02 3.51 -2.10
CA ALA A 32 12.11 2.74 -2.71
C ALA A 32 11.79 1.23 -2.75
N GLY A 33 11.22 0.67 -1.68
CA GLY A 33 10.76 -0.73 -1.64
C GLY A 33 9.63 -0.99 -2.64
N MET A 34 8.63 -0.11 -2.69
CA MET A 34 7.49 -0.23 -3.61
C MET A 34 7.91 -0.10 -5.08
N GLN A 35 8.94 0.68 -5.40
CA GLN A 35 9.43 0.85 -6.77
C GLN A 35 9.84 -0.49 -7.41
N ALA A 36 10.45 -1.41 -6.64
CA ALA A 36 10.80 -2.74 -7.14
C ALA A 36 9.56 -3.56 -7.52
N HIS A 37 8.48 -3.48 -6.72
CA HIS A 37 7.23 -4.15 -7.00
C HIS A 37 6.45 -3.53 -8.17
N VAL A 38 6.55 -2.22 -8.37
CA VAL A 38 6.02 -1.57 -9.58
C VAL A 38 6.77 -2.08 -10.81
N ALA A 39 8.11 -2.12 -10.76
CA ALA A 39 8.92 -2.56 -11.88
C ALA A 39 8.67 -4.03 -12.27
N SER A 40 8.38 -4.90 -11.30
CA SER A 40 8.02 -6.30 -11.56
C SER A 40 6.55 -6.51 -11.98
N GLY A 41 5.72 -5.47 -11.93
CA GLY A 41 4.27 -5.57 -12.13
C GLY A 41 3.52 -6.25 -10.97
N THR A 42 4.19 -6.48 -9.84
CA THR A 42 3.58 -7.03 -8.62
C THR A 42 2.70 -6.01 -7.92
N LEU A 43 3.12 -4.74 -7.85
CA LEU A 43 2.27 -3.63 -7.42
C LEU A 43 1.67 -2.97 -8.65
N VAL A 44 0.34 -3.06 -8.80
CA VAL A 44 -0.38 -2.52 -9.97
C VAL A 44 -0.61 -1.02 -9.81
N THR A 45 -1.04 -0.60 -8.62
CA THR A 45 -1.23 0.81 -8.28
C THR A 45 -1.22 0.98 -6.77
N GLY A 46 -0.85 2.18 -6.32
CA GLY A 46 -0.83 2.55 -4.91
C GLY A 46 -0.97 4.05 -4.71
N GLY A 47 -1.54 4.45 -3.57
CA GLY A 47 -1.74 5.84 -3.21
C GLY A 47 -1.96 6.02 -1.72
N ALA A 48 -1.87 7.28 -1.25
CA ALA A 48 -2.19 7.64 0.11
C ALA A 48 -3.65 8.10 0.23
N PHE A 49 -4.32 7.72 1.32
CA PHE A 49 -5.54 8.41 1.73
C PHE A 49 -5.16 9.78 2.29
N VAL A 50 -5.93 10.79 1.90
CA VAL A 50 -5.76 12.17 2.35
C VAL A 50 -7.11 12.79 2.62
N ASP A 51 -7.14 13.82 3.45
CA ASP A 51 -8.33 14.64 3.62
C ASP A 51 -8.62 15.52 2.38
N GLU A 52 -9.84 16.07 2.31
CA GLU A 52 -10.26 16.92 1.18
C GLU A 52 -9.38 18.18 1.03
N ALA A 53 -8.94 18.74 2.16
CA ALA A 53 -8.06 19.90 2.19
C ALA A 53 -6.71 19.64 1.51
N SER A 54 -6.27 18.38 1.44
CA SER A 54 -5.04 17.97 0.80
C SER A 54 -5.17 17.66 -0.71
N LEU A 55 -6.38 17.69 -1.27
CA LEU A 55 -6.63 17.40 -2.70
C LEU A 55 -6.00 18.42 -3.66
N PRO A 56 -6.08 19.75 -3.44
CA PRO A 56 -5.54 20.71 -4.38
C PRO A 56 -4.05 20.49 -4.66
N ALA A 57 -3.65 20.61 -5.92
CA ALA A 57 -2.27 20.41 -6.33
C ALA A 57 -1.30 21.42 -5.70
N SER A 58 -1.79 22.60 -5.32
CA SER A 58 -1.02 23.63 -4.61
C SER A 58 -0.64 23.24 -3.17
N VAL A 59 -1.30 22.24 -2.58
CA VAL A 59 -1.02 21.77 -1.22
C VAL A 59 0.12 20.76 -1.27
N THR A 60 1.30 21.20 -0.83
CA THR A 60 2.53 20.39 -0.81
C THR A 60 2.63 19.52 0.44
N ALA A 61 2.14 20.01 1.59
CA ALA A 61 2.07 19.27 2.84
C ALA A 61 0.70 18.58 2.98
N LYS A 62 0.57 17.39 2.37
CA LYS A 62 -0.66 16.60 2.42
C LYS A 62 -0.80 15.88 3.76
N LYS A 63 -1.97 15.96 4.38
CA LYS A 63 -2.33 15.15 5.55
C LYS A 63 -2.67 13.74 5.07
N MET A 64 -1.72 12.82 5.25
CA MET A 64 -1.87 11.43 4.85
C MET A 64 -2.37 10.59 6.02
N GLU A 65 -3.34 9.72 5.77
CA GLU A 65 -4.07 8.96 6.80
C GLU A 65 -4.09 7.45 6.55
N GLY A 66 -3.38 6.99 5.52
CA GLY A 66 -3.31 5.59 5.16
C GLY A 66 -2.82 5.36 3.74
N SER A 67 -2.82 4.11 3.33
CA SER A 67 -2.50 3.67 1.97
C SER A 67 -3.57 2.73 1.42
N MET A 68 -3.81 2.82 0.11
CA MET A 68 -4.50 1.81 -0.68
C MET A 68 -3.56 1.32 -1.76
N MET A 69 -3.46 0.01 -1.91
CA MET A 69 -2.62 -0.63 -2.92
C MET A 69 -3.34 -1.83 -3.52
N ILE A 70 -3.11 -2.09 -4.80
CA ILE A 70 -3.56 -3.30 -5.48
C ILE A 70 -2.32 -4.10 -5.92
N PHE A 71 -2.17 -5.30 -5.39
CA PHE A 71 -1.10 -6.22 -5.74
C PHE A 71 -1.59 -7.35 -6.64
N LYS A 72 -0.71 -7.85 -7.50
CA LYS A 72 -0.88 -9.04 -8.32
C LYS A 72 0.03 -10.15 -7.77
N ALA A 73 -0.56 -11.22 -7.24
CA ALA A 73 0.14 -12.29 -6.54
C ALA A 73 -0.58 -13.64 -6.68
N ARG A 74 0.07 -14.75 -6.31
CA ARG A 74 -0.56 -16.08 -6.32
C ARG A 74 -1.45 -16.31 -5.12
N THR A 75 -1.09 -15.73 -3.98
CA THR A 75 -1.77 -15.94 -2.70
C THR A 75 -1.80 -14.66 -1.87
N LEU A 76 -2.74 -14.59 -0.92
CA LEU A 76 -2.79 -13.51 0.07
C LEU A 76 -1.50 -13.44 0.90
N GLU A 77 -0.91 -14.60 1.21
CA GLU A 77 0.31 -14.72 2.01
C GLU A 77 1.53 -14.09 1.33
N GLU A 78 1.63 -14.15 -0.01
CA GLU A 78 2.68 -13.44 -0.75
C GLU A 78 2.56 -11.92 -0.57
N VAL A 79 1.35 -11.38 -0.61
CA VAL A 79 1.10 -9.95 -0.38
C VAL A 79 1.37 -9.58 1.07
N LYS A 80 0.94 -10.41 2.01
CA LYS A 80 1.20 -10.20 3.44
C LYS A 80 2.68 -10.09 3.75
N LYS A 81 3.52 -10.95 3.16
CA LYS A 81 4.99 -10.87 3.32
C LYS A 81 5.58 -9.57 2.79
N ILE A 82 5.06 -9.04 1.68
CA ILE A 82 5.48 -7.72 1.16
C ILE A 82 5.13 -6.63 2.16
N ILE A 83 3.91 -6.66 2.71
CA ILE A 83 3.45 -5.69 3.71
C ILE A 83 4.26 -5.77 5.01
N GLU A 84 4.53 -6.97 5.53
CA GLU A 84 5.19 -7.15 6.83
C GLU A 84 6.67 -6.74 6.85
N VAL A 85 7.33 -6.66 5.69
CA VAL A 85 8.70 -6.15 5.57
C VAL A 85 8.76 -4.68 5.17
N ASP A 86 7.61 -4.06 4.89
CA ASP A 86 7.54 -2.66 4.49
C ASP A 86 7.98 -1.73 5.64
N PRO A 87 8.75 -0.65 5.37
CA PRO A 87 9.08 0.38 6.35
C PRO A 87 7.87 0.99 7.08
N TYR A 88 6.71 1.11 6.43
CA TYR A 88 5.48 1.58 7.07
C TYR A 88 4.88 0.55 8.03
N TRP A 89 5.09 -0.74 7.81
CA TRP A 89 4.70 -1.76 8.78
C TRP A 89 5.69 -1.88 9.94
N THR A 90 6.98 -2.01 9.62
CA THR A 90 8.03 -2.20 10.62
C THR A 90 8.24 -0.94 11.47
N GLY A 91 8.08 0.25 10.88
CA GLY A 91 8.13 1.54 11.54
C GLY A 91 6.83 1.96 12.27
N ASN A 92 5.84 1.06 12.42
CA ASN A 92 4.55 1.35 13.07
C ASN A 92 3.85 2.61 12.51
N VAL A 93 3.86 2.76 11.18
CA VAL A 93 3.08 3.79 10.50
C VAL A 93 1.65 3.30 10.32
N TRP A 94 1.49 2.11 9.74
CA TRP A 94 0.18 1.48 9.54
C TRP A 94 -0.34 0.85 10.83
N ASP A 95 -1.63 1.03 11.08
CA ASP A 95 -2.36 0.37 12.16
C ASP A 95 -2.52 -1.11 11.84
N LYS A 96 -1.69 -1.94 12.48
CA LYS A 96 -1.60 -3.38 12.23
C LYS A 96 -2.88 -4.13 12.54
N GLU A 97 -3.71 -3.60 13.45
CA GLU A 97 -4.97 -4.23 13.84
C GLU A 97 -6.10 -3.92 12.86
N LYS A 98 -5.99 -2.81 12.12
CA LYS A 98 -7.00 -2.36 11.14
C LYS A 98 -6.60 -2.58 9.69
N LEU A 99 -5.35 -2.94 9.42
CA LEU A 99 -4.89 -3.25 8.07
C LEU A 99 -5.61 -4.51 7.56
N GLU A 100 -6.18 -4.41 6.36
CA GLU A 100 -6.85 -5.52 5.70
C GLU A 100 -6.22 -5.82 4.35
N ILE A 101 -6.07 -7.11 4.06
CA ILE A 101 -5.69 -7.63 2.74
C ILE A 101 -6.84 -8.52 2.28
N ARG A 102 -7.43 -8.22 1.12
CA ARG A 102 -8.57 -9.00 0.59
C ARG A 102 -8.35 -9.38 -0.88
N PRO A 103 -8.76 -10.59 -1.30
CA PRO A 103 -8.90 -10.89 -2.72
C PRO A 103 -9.82 -9.86 -3.38
N TRP A 104 -9.45 -9.41 -4.57
CA TRP A 104 -10.17 -8.35 -5.28
C TRP A 104 -10.33 -8.69 -6.76
N ILE A 105 -11.49 -8.37 -7.32
CA ILE A 105 -11.79 -8.58 -8.74
C ILE A 105 -12.03 -7.20 -9.36
N ALA A 106 -11.24 -6.88 -10.38
CA ALA A 106 -11.41 -5.66 -11.13
C ALA A 106 -12.68 -5.73 -11.99
N ALA A 107 -13.49 -4.67 -11.98
CA ALA A 107 -14.65 -4.57 -12.87
C ALA A 107 -14.25 -4.35 -14.34
N LYS A 108 -13.03 -3.86 -14.59
CA LYS A 108 -12.42 -3.67 -15.91
C LYS A 108 -10.98 -4.17 -15.87
N PRO A 109 -10.38 -4.57 -17.01
CA PRO A 109 -8.96 -4.87 -17.07
C PRO A 109 -8.12 -3.72 -16.51
N LEU A 110 -7.09 -4.06 -15.73
CA LEU A 110 -6.09 -3.14 -15.19
C LEU A 110 -4.88 -3.05 -16.12
#